data_AF-A0A960V2D6-F1
#
_entry.id   AF-A0A960V2D6-F1
#
_cell.length_a   1.000
_cell.length_b   1.000
_cell.length_c   1.000
_cell.angle_alpha   90.00
_cell.angle_beta   90.00
_cell.angle_gamma   90.00
#
_symmetry.space_group_name_H-M   'P 1'
#
loop_
_entity.id
_entity.type
_entity.pdbx_description
1 polymer ?
#
loop_
_entity_poly.entity_id
_entity_poly.type
_entity_poly.pdbx_seq_one_letter_code
_entity_poly.pdbx_strand_id
1 'polypeptide(L)'
;MNIKSSFTNRLWILIYSILVIGSIFSLPEIALAGIHPQTASNTPARIIPTQTRLESSEFKACRDGCQDRFDLCMMRCPHHGYRALACRNVCVEDYRACMRYHCQNL
;
A
#
# COMPACT_ATOMS: atom_id res chain seq x y z
N MET A 1 19.51 52.39 -6.59
CA MET A 1 19.51 50.94 -6.91
C MET A 1 18.11 50.40 -6.67
N ASN A 2 17.49 49.81 -7.70
CA ASN A 2 16.05 49.50 -7.76
C ASN A 2 15.72 48.24 -6.92
N ILE A 3 15.40 48.41 -5.63
CA ILE A 3 15.18 47.31 -4.65
C ILE A 3 13.98 46.41 -5.03
N LYS A 4 13.04 46.89 -5.85
CA LYS A 4 11.85 46.12 -6.26
C LYS A 4 12.18 44.88 -7.11
N SER A 5 13.25 44.91 -7.92
CA SER A 5 13.60 43.79 -8.80
C SER A 5 14.05 42.53 -8.03
N SER A 6 14.69 42.70 -6.87
CA SER A 6 15.21 41.58 -6.07
C SER A 6 14.11 40.82 -5.33
N PHE A 7 13.09 41.53 -4.84
CA PHE A 7 12.02 40.90 -4.06
C PHE A 7 11.07 40.08 -4.94
N THR A 8 10.74 40.60 -6.12
CA THR A 8 9.94 39.88 -7.11
C THR A 8 10.63 38.60 -7.55
N ASN A 9 11.94 38.64 -7.79
CA ASN A 9 12.70 37.46 -8.22
C ASN A 9 12.73 36.36 -7.13
N ARG A 10 12.92 36.76 -5.86
CA ARG A 10 12.87 35.82 -4.72
C ARG A 10 11.49 35.20 -4.52
N LEU A 11 10.43 35.98 -4.71
CA LEU A 11 9.05 35.49 -4.63
C LEU A 11 8.75 34.47 -5.73
N TRP A 12 9.19 34.73 -6.97
CA TRP A 12 9.04 33.79 -8.07
C TRP A 12 9.80 32.48 -7.83
N ILE A 13 11.04 32.55 -7.30
CA ILE A 13 11.81 31.35 -6.94
C ILE A 13 11.09 30.53 -5.87
N LEU A 14 10.50 31.18 -4.86
CA LEU A 14 9.76 30.50 -3.80
C LEU A 14 8.51 29.81 -4.34
N ILE A 15 7.73 30.49 -5.18
CA ILE A 15 6.52 29.95 -5.82
C ILE A 15 6.89 28.74 -6.71
N TYR A 16 7.95 28.87 -7.50
CA TYR A 16 8.43 27.78 -8.36
C TYR A 16 8.87 26.56 -7.54
N SER A 17 9.55 26.79 -6.41
CA SER A 17 10.00 25.72 -5.51
C SER A 17 8.81 24.97 -4.89
N ILE A 18 7.76 25.69 -4.48
CA ILE A 18 6.54 25.09 -3.90
C ILE A 18 5.78 24.26 -4.96
N LEU A 19 5.67 24.75 -6.20
CA LEU A 19 5.02 24.02 -7.30
C LEU A 19 5.76 22.73 -7.66
N VAL A 20 7.10 22.77 -7.70
CA VAL A 20 7.93 21.58 -7.99
C VAL A 20 7.77 20.54 -6.88
N ILE A 21 7.79 20.94 -5.60
CA ILE A 21 7.59 19.99 -4.49
C ILE A 21 6.16 19.42 -4.51
N GLY A 22 5.15 20.26 -4.73
CA GLY A 22 3.74 19.81 -4.79
C GLY A 22 3.46 18.79 -5.89
N SER A 23 4.08 18.93 -7.06
CA SER A 23 3.90 17.98 -8.19
C SER A 23 4.52 16.60 -7.93
N ILE A 24 5.65 16.52 -7.22
CA ILE A 24 6.29 15.25 -6.86
C ILE A 24 5.44 14.44 -5.88
N PHE A 25 4.74 15.11 -4.94
CA PHE A 25 3.92 14.46 -3.93
C PHE A 25 2.51 14.06 -4.39
N SER A 26 2.01 14.60 -5.51
CA SER A 26 0.67 14.29 -6.05
C SER A 26 0.67 13.26 -7.19
N LEU A 27 1.84 12.82 -7.64
CA LEU A 27 2.00 11.73 -8.62
C LEU A 27 1.72 10.29 -8.12
N PRO A 28 1.80 9.92 -6.82
CA PRO A 28 1.63 8.52 -6.44
C PRO A 28 0.17 8.04 -6.37
N GLU A 29 -0.82 8.93 -6.23
CA GLU A 29 -2.24 8.52 -6.16
C GLU A 29 -2.90 8.36 -7.53
N ILE A 30 -2.50 9.14 -8.53
CA ILE A 30 -3.09 9.06 -9.88
C ILE A 30 -2.57 7.83 -10.65
N ALA A 31 -1.32 7.42 -10.39
CA ALA A 31 -0.76 6.21 -11.01
C ALA A 31 -1.34 4.91 -10.43
N LEU A 32 -1.80 4.92 -9.17
CA LEU A 32 -2.38 3.73 -8.52
C LEU A 32 -3.88 3.56 -8.78
N ALA A 33 -4.58 4.62 -9.20
CA ALA A 33 -5.99 4.56 -9.59
C ALA A 33 -6.23 4.09 -11.03
N GLY A 34 -5.18 3.98 -11.86
CA GLY A 34 -5.28 3.69 -13.30
C GLY A 34 -5.24 2.20 -13.69
N ILE A 35 -5.07 1.28 -12.74
CA ILE A 35 -5.03 -0.18 -13.02
C ILE A 35 -6.07 -0.91 -12.15
N HIS A 36 -7.29 -0.38 -12.11
CA HIS A 36 -8.46 -1.21 -11.90
C HIS A 36 -9.21 -1.24 -13.23
N PRO A 37 -9.19 -2.34 -14.00
CA PRO A 37 -10.11 -2.47 -15.12
C PRO A 37 -11.53 -2.45 -14.55
N GLN A 38 -12.19 -1.30 -14.62
CA GLN A 38 -13.63 -1.20 -14.49
C GLN A 38 -14.25 -1.79 -15.75
N THR A 39 -14.28 -3.11 -15.83
CA THR A 39 -15.28 -3.79 -16.67
C THR A 39 -16.62 -3.64 -15.96
N ALA A 40 -17.25 -2.50 -16.18
CA ALA A 40 -18.68 -2.29 -15.99
C ALA A 40 -19.43 -3.20 -16.97
N SER A 41 -19.58 -4.47 -16.60
CA SER A 41 -20.44 -5.41 -17.30
C SER A 41 -21.85 -5.21 -16.76
N ASN A 42 -22.66 -4.42 -17.46
CA ASN A 42 -24.12 -4.35 -17.28
C ASN A 42 -24.77 -5.66 -17.76
N THR A 43 -24.38 -6.77 -17.15
CA THR A 43 -25.05 -8.06 -17.30
C THR A 43 -25.97 -8.18 -16.10
N PRO A 44 -27.26 -8.56 -16.27
CA PRO A 44 -28.15 -8.80 -15.15
C PRO A 44 -27.44 -9.69 -14.15
N ALA A 45 -27.50 -9.32 -12.87
CA ALA A 45 -26.85 -10.00 -11.76
C ALA A 45 -27.21 -11.50 -11.79
N ARG A 46 -26.43 -12.27 -12.55
CA ARG A 46 -26.26 -13.68 -12.32
C ARG A 46 -25.62 -13.68 -10.96
N ILE A 47 -26.40 -14.12 -9.97
CA ILE A 47 -25.91 -14.48 -8.66
C ILE A 47 -24.91 -15.60 -8.94
N ILE A 48 -23.67 -15.22 -9.26
CA ILE A 48 -22.52 -16.08 -9.07
C ILE A 48 -22.58 -16.26 -7.56
N PRO A 49 -22.90 -17.47 -7.04
CA PRO A 49 -22.75 -17.68 -5.62
C PRO A 49 -21.34 -17.22 -5.32
N THR A 50 -21.19 -16.17 -4.51
CA THR A 50 -19.92 -15.77 -3.93
C THR A 50 -19.33 -17.09 -3.53
N GLN A 51 -18.29 -17.56 -4.23
CA GLN A 51 -17.86 -18.92 -4.01
C GLN A 51 -17.43 -18.91 -2.55
N THR A 52 -18.27 -19.49 -1.69
CA THR A 52 -17.88 -20.29 -0.57
C THR A 52 -17.12 -21.45 -1.19
N ARG A 53 -16.00 -21.14 -1.88
CA ARG A 53 -14.92 -22.06 -2.13
C ARG A 53 -14.59 -22.40 -0.71
N LEU A 54 -15.06 -23.57 -0.28
CA LEU A 54 -14.68 -24.19 0.98
C LEU A 54 -13.18 -24.00 1.03
N GLU A 55 -12.77 -23.00 1.82
CA GLU A 55 -11.37 -22.76 2.07
C GLU A 55 -10.92 -24.10 2.63
N SER A 56 -10.06 -24.80 1.88
CA SER A 56 -9.70 -26.17 2.25
C SER A 56 -9.23 -26.12 3.69
N SER A 57 -9.58 -27.12 4.50
CA SER A 57 -9.12 -27.17 5.89
C SER A 57 -7.59 -27.03 5.96
N GLU A 58 -6.90 -27.49 4.93
CA GLU A 58 -5.47 -27.34 4.70
C GLU A 58 -5.05 -25.89 4.44
N PHE A 59 -5.72 -25.16 3.53
CA PHE A 59 -5.42 -23.75 3.28
C PHE A 59 -5.66 -22.91 4.53
N LYS A 60 -6.76 -23.18 5.27
CA LYS A 60 -7.06 -22.49 6.52
C LYS A 60 -5.95 -22.72 7.56
N ALA A 61 -5.56 -23.98 7.78
CA ALA A 61 -4.48 -24.30 8.71
C ALA A 61 -3.15 -23.64 8.30
N CYS A 62 -2.85 -23.59 7.00
CA CYS A 62 -1.66 -22.92 6.48
C CYS A 62 -1.68 -21.41 6.75
N ARG A 63 -2.80 -20.74 6.45
CA ARG A 63 -2.97 -19.31 6.72
C ARG A 63 -2.83 -19.01 8.21
N ASP A 64 -3.50 -19.79 9.06
CA ASP A 64 -3.50 -19.60 10.51
C ASP A 64 -2.05 -19.73 11.05
N GLY A 65 -1.27 -20.71 10.58
CA GLY A 65 0.14 -20.83 10.94
C GLY A 65 1.04 -19.67 10.47
N CYS A 66 0.79 -19.12 9.27
CA CYS A 66 1.50 -17.92 8.81
C CYS A 66 1.09 -16.66 9.60
N GLN A 67 -0.19 -16.57 10.01
CA GLN A 67 -0.74 -15.47 10.80
C GLN A 67 -0.14 -15.44 12.21
N ASP A 68 -0.01 -16.59 12.88
CA ASP A 68 0.64 -16.67 14.20
C ASP A 68 2.06 -16.10 14.19
N ARG A 69 2.83 -16.37 13.12
CA ARG A 69 4.19 -15.83 12.96
C ARG A 69 4.18 -14.32 12.75
N PHE A 70 3.21 -13.81 11.99
CA PHE A 70 3.02 -12.38 11.80
C PHE A 70 2.71 -11.68 13.12
N ASP A 71 1.77 -12.23 13.90
CA ASP A 71 1.39 -11.66 15.19
C ASP A 71 2.56 -11.67 16.18
N LEU A 72 3.35 -12.76 16.20
CA LEU A 72 4.57 -12.84 17.01
C LEU A 72 5.63 -11.79 16.58
N CYS A 73 5.75 -11.54 15.27
CA CYS A 73 6.63 -10.50 14.72
C CYS A 73 6.17 -9.11 15.16
N MET A 74 4.86 -8.84 15.07
CA MET A 74 4.26 -7.56 15.46
C MET A 74 4.36 -7.29 16.96
N MET A 75 4.29 -8.31 17.82
CA MET A 75 4.53 -8.16 19.27
C MET A 75 5.94 -7.67 19.62
N ARG A 76 6.92 -7.88 18.72
CA ARG A 76 8.30 -7.41 18.89
C ARG A 76 8.52 -6.01 18.30
N CYS A 77 7.57 -5.49 17.54
CA CYS A 77 7.70 -4.18 16.93
C CYS A 77 7.47 -3.06 17.96
N PRO A 78 8.21 -1.95 17.86
CA PRO A 78 7.94 -0.78 18.69
C PRO A 78 6.57 -0.18 18.35
N HIS A 79 5.86 0.34 19.34
CA HIS A 79 4.49 0.86 19.16
C HIS A 79 4.44 2.22 18.42
N HIS A 80 5.52 3.01 18.42
CA HIS A 80 5.55 4.35 17.82
C HIS A 80 6.88 4.70 17.13
N GLY A 81 6.83 5.61 16.16
CA GLY A 81 7.99 6.17 15.44
C GLY A 81 8.32 5.47 14.11
N TYR A 82 9.33 5.98 13.40
CA TYR A 82 9.75 5.46 12.08
C TYR A 82 10.19 3.99 12.11
N ARG A 83 10.71 3.53 13.26
CA ARG A 83 11.09 2.13 13.49
C ARG A 83 9.88 1.19 13.50
N ALA A 84 8.71 1.67 13.92
CA ALA A 84 7.47 0.88 13.91
C ALA A 84 7.03 0.57 12.49
N LEU A 85 7.10 1.56 11.59
CA LEU A 85 6.75 1.39 10.19
C LEU A 85 7.70 0.42 9.47
N ALA A 86 9.01 0.57 9.67
CA ALA A 86 10.00 -0.33 9.09
C ALA A 86 9.82 -1.77 9.58
N CYS A 87 9.61 -1.96 10.89
CA CYS A 87 9.36 -3.28 11.48
C CYS A 87 8.09 -3.94 10.92
N ARG A 88 7.00 -3.17 10.80
CA ARG A 88 5.75 -3.66 10.20
C ARG A 88 5.94 -4.13 8.76
N ASN A 89 6.71 -3.41 7.95
CA ASN A 89 6.96 -3.80 6.56
C ASN A 89 7.70 -5.14 6.48
N VAL A 90 8.68 -5.36 7.35
CA VAL A 90 9.38 -6.64 7.45
C VAL A 90 8.40 -7.77 7.81
N CYS A 91 7.57 -7.59 8.85
CA CYS A 91 6.58 -8.61 9.22
C CYS A 91 5.59 -8.93 8.09
N VAL A 92 5.13 -7.91 7.34
CA VAL A 92 4.23 -8.11 6.19
C VAL A 92 4.92 -8.86 5.05
N GLU A 93 6.19 -8.58 4.79
CA GLU A 93 6.98 -9.29 3.78
C GLU A 93 7.18 -10.76 4.16
N ASP A 94 7.52 -11.03 5.42
CA ASP A 94 7.65 -12.39 5.95
C ASP A 94 6.35 -13.18 5.89
N TYR A 95 5.21 -12.54 6.23
CA TYR A 95 3.90 -13.16 6.10
C TYR A 95 3.58 -13.54 4.64
N ARG A 96 3.84 -12.64 3.69
CA ARG A 96 3.65 -12.91 2.26
C ARG A 96 4.57 -14.02 1.77
N ALA A 97 5.82 -14.03 2.22
CA ALA A 97 6.76 -15.10 1.92
C ALA A 97 6.24 -16.44 2.44
N CYS A 98 5.77 -16.49 3.69
CA CYS A 98 5.17 -17.70 4.28
C CYS A 98 3.98 -18.20 3.45
N MET A 99 3.02 -17.33 3.13
CA MET A 99 1.86 -17.67 2.30
C MET A 99 2.27 -18.20 0.92
N ARG A 100 3.29 -17.61 0.29
CA ARG A 100 3.80 -18.05 -1.01
C ARG A 100 4.48 -19.42 -0.91
N TYR A 101 5.34 -19.62 0.08
CA TYR A 101 6.13 -20.86 0.20
C TYR A 101 5.29 -22.06 0.68
N HIS A 102 4.31 -21.84 1.55
CA HIS A 102 3.57 -22.92 2.19
C HIS A 102 2.14 -23.08 1.65
N CYS A 103 1.46 -22.00 1.28
CA CYS A 103 0.03 -22.06 0.98
C CYS A 103 -0.30 -21.93 -0.53
N GLN A 104 0.66 -21.58 -1.38
CA GLN A 104 0.40 -21.33 -2.81
C GLN A 104 -0.07 -22.57 -3.60
N ASN A 105 0.25 -23.77 -3.10
CA ASN A 105 -0.05 -25.04 -3.78
C ASN A 105 -1.18 -25.85 -3.10
N LEU A 106 -1.91 -25.25 -2.14
CA LEU A 106 -3.08 -25.82 -1.46
C LEU A 106 -4.38 -25.27 -2.06
#